data_AF-A0A4R2HVF6-F1
#
_entry.id   AF-A0A4R2HVF6-F1
#
_cell.length_a   1.000
_cell.length_b   1.000
_cell.length_c   1.000
_cell.angle_alpha   90.00
_cell.angle_beta   90.00
_cell.angle_gamma   90.00
#
_symmetry.space_group_name_H-M   'P 1'
#
loop_
_entity.id
_entity.type
_entity.pdbx_description
1 polymer ?
#
loop_
_entity_poly.entity_id
_entity_poly.type
_entity_poly.pdbx_seq_one_letter_code
_entity_poly.pdbx_strand_id
1 'polypeptide(L)'
;MLQPNVLNDVDGRYLGSDWQIHRLAPGQRAQYGTFSGWDQYRAHIQLLALLKPEIAGDFAQSMHQFAQQNQGIWDRWLHNNGPTHVMTGDPAAPTLATFAAMGGAQLRCPQRL
;
A
#
# COMPACT_ATOMS: atom_id res chain seq x y z
N MET A 1 12.75 -9.25 -6.71
CA MET A 1 12.38 -8.25 -5.69
C MET A 1 11.96 -8.99 -4.43
N LEU A 2 12.44 -8.57 -3.26
CA LEU A 2 12.15 -9.22 -1.96
C LEU A 2 10.97 -8.57 -1.22
N GLN A 3 10.62 -7.32 -1.56
CA GLN A 3 9.53 -6.55 -0.95
C GLN A 3 8.84 -5.69 -2.03
N PRO A 4 7.57 -5.26 -1.83
CA PRO A 4 6.71 -5.47 -0.65
C PRO A 4 6.21 -6.91 -0.47
N ASN A 5 5.91 -7.29 0.77
CA ASN A 5 5.48 -8.66 1.13
C ASN A 5 3.96 -8.84 1.02
N VAL A 6 3.53 -9.97 0.45
CA VAL A 6 2.11 -10.36 0.40
C VAL A 6 1.65 -10.78 1.80
N LEU A 7 0.48 -10.28 2.22
CA LEU A 7 -0.13 -10.53 3.53
C LEU A 7 -1.47 -11.25 3.48
N ASN A 8 -2.09 -11.35 2.31
CA ASN A 8 -3.31 -12.12 2.18
C ASN A 8 -3.04 -13.61 2.00
N ASP A 9 -3.94 -14.42 2.54
CA ASP A 9 -4.03 -15.85 2.26
C ASP A 9 -4.49 -16.10 0.82
N VAL A 10 -4.37 -17.35 0.38
CA VAL A 10 -4.77 -17.79 -0.98
C VAL A 10 -6.25 -17.56 -1.29
N ASP A 11 -7.10 -17.43 -0.26
CA ASP A 11 -8.52 -17.13 -0.41
C ASP A 11 -8.86 -15.63 -0.35
N GLY A 12 -7.82 -14.79 -0.36
CA GLY A 12 -7.89 -13.33 -0.38
C GLY A 12 -8.19 -12.69 0.97
N ARG A 13 -8.26 -13.44 2.08
CA ARG A 13 -8.39 -12.86 3.42
C ARG A 13 -7.06 -12.31 3.91
N TYR A 14 -7.09 -11.22 4.67
CA TYR A 14 -5.91 -10.68 5.35
C TYR A 14 -6.31 -10.01 6.67
N LEU A 15 -5.36 -9.91 7.61
CA LEU A 15 -5.56 -9.17 8.86
C LEU A 15 -5.28 -7.69 8.64
N GLY A 16 -6.27 -6.83 8.90
CA GLY A 16 -6.17 -5.38 8.78
C GLY A 16 -5.40 -4.72 9.92
N SER A 17 -5.20 -3.40 9.83
CA SER A 17 -4.57 -2.62 10.90
C SER A 17 -5.49 -2.38 12.10
N ASP A 18 -6.78 -2.62 11.93
CA ASP A 18 -7.83 -2.61 12.96
C ASP A 18 -7.98 -3.95 13.70
N TRP A 19 -7.09 -4.91 13.42
CA TRP A 19 -7.14 -6.27 13.95
C TRP A 19 -8.38 -7.08 13.53
N GLN A 20 -9.06 -6.68 12.45
CA GLN A 20 -10.15 -7.44 11.87
C GLN A 20 -9.72 -8.17 10.60
N ILE A 21 -10.45 -9.22 10.22
CA ILE A 21 -10.22 -9.95 8.98
C ILE A 21 -10.94 -9.23 7.84
N HIS A 22 -10.17 -8.80 6.84
CA HIS A 22 -10.65 -8.16 5.61
C HIS A 22 -10.44 -9.07 4.40
N ARG A 23 -10.96 -8.66 3.24
CA ARG A 23 -10.76 -9.34 1.95
C ARG A 23 -10.24 -8.36 0.91
N LEU A 24 -9.49 -8.88 -0.06
CA LEU A 24 -9.03 -8.11 -1.21
C LEU A 24 -10.18 -7.36 -1.89
N ALA A 25 -9.91 -6.11 -2.28
CA ALA A 25 -10.86 -5.33 -3.06
C ALA A 25 -11.08 -5.95 -4.45
N PRO A 26 -12.23 -5.69 -5.11
CA PRO A 26 -12.47 -6.16 -6.46
C PRO A 26 -11.34 -5.73 -7.43
N GLY A 27 -10.74 -6.72 -8.10
CA GLY A 27 -9.64 -6.49 -9.04
C GLY A 27 -8.26 -6.29 -8.41
N GLN A 28 -8.13 -6.33 -7.09
CA GLN A 28 -6.84 -6.41 -6.39
C GLN A 28 -6.35 -7.87 -6.39
N ARG A 29 -5.06 -8.10 -6.67
CA ARG A 29 -4.49 -9.46 -6.71
C ARG A 29 -3.78 -9.84 -5.41
N ALA A 30 -3.20 -8.87 -4.72
CA ALA A 30 -2.52 -9.08 -3.45
C ALA A 30 -2.65 -7.89 -2.50
N GLN A 31 -2.69 -8.17 -1.20
CA GLN A 31 -2.54 -7.21 -0.12
C GLN A 31 -1.07 -7.18 0.29
N TYR A 32 -0.48 -5.99 0.34
CA TYR A 32 0.90 -5.76 0.73
C TYR A 32 0.96 -4.89 1.98
N GLY A 33 1.84 -5.18 2.94
CA GLY A 33 1.88 -4.35 4.15
C GLY A 33 3.22 -3.98 4.76
N THR A 34 4.34 -4.37 4.15
CA THR A 34 5.63 -3.76 4.53
C THR A 34 5.87 -2.50 3.70
N PHE A 35 5.68 -1.33 4.32
CA PHE A 35 5.97 -0.03 3.72
C PHE A 35 7.04 0.69 4.56
N SER A 36 8.30 0.62 4.10
CA SER A 36 9.39 1.41 4.67
C SER A 36 9.35 2.84 4.16
N GLY A 37 8.30 3.57 4.53
CA GLY A 37 7.89 4.77 3.84
C GLY A 37 8.99 5.81 3.72
N TRP A 38 9.70 6.11 4.81
CA TRP A 38 10.79 7.09 4.81
C TRP A 38 11.90 6.74 3.80
N ASP A 39 12.23 5.48 3.58
CA ASP A 39 13.26 5.08 2.61
C ASP A 39 12.71 4.91 1.19
N GLN A 40 11.60 4.18 1.08
CA GLN A 40 11.10 3.65 -0.19
C GLN A 40 10.64 4.77 -1.14
N TYR A 41 10.07 5.86 -0.60
CA TYR A 41 9.54 6.96 -1.42
C TYR A 41 10.60 7.67 -2.27
N ARG A 42 11.90 7.48 -1.97
CA ARG A 42 13.00 8.17 -2.64
C ARG A 42 13.45 7.52 -3.94
N ALA A 43 13.27 6.20 -4.08
CA ALA A 43 13.71 5.48 -5.27
C ALA A 43 12.95 4.16 -5.51
N HIS A 44 12.67 3.39 -4.44
CA HIS A 44 12.12 2.04 -4.59
C HIS A 44 10.70 2.07 -5.19
N ILE A 45 9.85 2.98 -4.74
CA ILE A 45 8.49 3.14 -5.27
C ILE A 45 8.53 3.50 -6.75
N GLN A 46 9.47 4.37 -7.15
CA GLN A 46 9.62 4.78 -8.54
C GLN A 46 10.01 3.60 -9.42
N LEU A 47 11.03 2.85 -8.99
CA LEU A 47 11.49 1.66 -9.69
C LEU A 47 10.41 0.58 -9.76
N LEU A 48 9.65 0.37 -8.67
CA LEU A 48 8.56 -0.59 -8.62
C LEU A 48 7.46 -0.24 -9.64
N ALA A 49 7.05 1.02 -9.71
CA ALA A 49 6.02 1.45 -10.66
C ALA A 49 6.49 1.31 -12.12
N LEU A 50 7.77 1.56 -12.41
CA LEU A 50 8.34 1.37 -13.74
C LEU A 50 8.41 -0.11 -14.15
N LEU A 51 8.84 -1.00 -13.25
CA LEU A 51 9.10 -2.40 -13.58
C LEU A 51 7.89 -3.31 -13.43
N LYS A 52 7.01 -3.01 -12.46
CA LYS A 52 5.89 -3.86 -12.03
C LYS A 52 4.67 -2.98 -11.68
N PRO A 53 4.07 -2.28 -12.66
CA PRO A 53 2.97 -1.35 -12.42
C PRO A 53 1.74 -2.01 -11.75
N GLU A 54 1.46 -3.29 -12.04
CA GLU A 54 0.39 -4.03 -11.36
C GLU A 54 0.65 -4.22 -9.86
N ILE A 55 1.89 -4.53 -9.48
CA ILE A 55 2.29 -4.67 -8.07
C ILE A 55 2.25 -3.30 -7.38
N ALA A 56 2.70 -2.25 -8.07
CA ALA A 56 2.62 -0.88 -7.57
C ALA A 56 1.17 -0.46 -7.31
N GLY A 57 0.23 -0.83 -8.19
CA GLY A 57 -1.20 -0.55 -8.01
C GLY A 57 -1.82 -1.29 -6.84
N ASP A 58 -1.56 -2.59 -6.72
CA ASP A 58 -2.02 -3.36 -5.56
C ASP A 58 -1.39 -2.86 -4.25
N PHE A 59 -0.13 -2.39 -4.28
CA PHE A 59 0.51 -1.81 -3.12
C PHE A 59 -0.11 -0.47 -2.72
N ALA A 60 -0.41 0.41 -3.68
CA ALA A 60 -1.15 1.64 -3.44
C ALA A 60 -2.54 1.38 -2.83
N GLN A 61 -3.26 0.40 -3.39
CA GLN A 61 -4.56 -0.04 -2.89
C GLN A 61 -4.46 -0.63 -1.47
N SER A 62 -3.36 -1.33 -1.16
CA SER A 62 -3.12 -1.88 0.18
C SER A 62 -2.88 -0.77 1.20
N MET A 63 -2.05 0.24 0.86
CA MET A 63 -1.83 1.41 1.71
C MET A 63 -3.13 2.17 1.97
N HIS A 64 -4.00 2.30 0.96
CA HIS A 64 -5.30 2.93 1.11
C HIS A 64 -6.21 2.19 2.11
N GLN A 65 -6.29 0.86 1.99
CA GLN A 65 -7.06 0.03 2.92
C GLN A 65 -6.53 0.13 4.35
N PHE A 66 -5.21 0.08 4.55
CA PHE A 66 -4.63 0.27 5.88
C PHE A 66 -4.91 1.65 6.44
N ALA A 67 -4.87 2.72 5.63
CA ALA A 67 -5.25 4.05 6.10
C ALA A 67 -6.72 4.10 6.54
N GLN A 68 -7.65 3.50 5.78
CA GLN A 68 -9.07 3.41 6.17
C GLN A 68 -9.28 2.63 7.47
N GLN A 69 -8.58 1.50 7.62
CA GLN A 69 -8.60 0.67 8.82
C GLN A 69 -7.91 1.37 10.01
N ASN A 70 -6.98 2.28 9.74
CA ASN A 70 -6.26 3.08 10.73
C ASN A 70 -6.88 4.48 10.90
N GLN A 71 -8.22 4.58 10.88
CA GLN A 71 -8.95 5.82 11.16
C GLN A 71 -8.59 7.01 10.25
N GLY A 72 -8.22 6.72 9.00
CA GLY A 72 -7.80 7.72 8.00
C GLY A 72 -6.32 8.11 8.08
N ILE A 73 -5.54 7.54 9.01
CA ILE A 73 -4.13 7.86 9.19
C ILE A 73 -3.29 7.03 8.22
N TRP A 74 -2.60 7.73 7.32
CA TRP A 74 -1.58 7.15 6.46
C TRP A 74 -0.26 7.05 7.22
N ASP A 75 0.11 5.84 7.63
CA ASP A 75 1.31 5.67 8.43
C ASP A 75 2.60 5.78 7.61
N ARG A 76 3.62 6.37 8.22
CA ARG A 76 4.96 6.53 7.62
C ARG A 76 5.78 5.24 7.62
N TRP A 77 5.44 4.26 8.46
CA TRP A 77 6.14 2.98 8.54
C TRP A 77 5.20 1.82 8.91
N LEU A 78 4.74 1.09 7.88
CA LEU A 78 3.93 -0.11 8.10
C LEU A 78 4.82 -1.34 8.17
N HIS A 79 4.70 -2.10 9.26
CA HIS A 79 5.31 -3.41 9.39
C HIS A 79 4.21 -4.47 9.47
N ASN A 80 4.16 -5.31 8.43
CA ASN A 80 3.05 -6.24 8.18
C ASN A 80 1.73 -5.47 8.11
N ASN A 81 0.84 -5.57 9.09
CA ASN A 81 -0.44 -4.88 9.11
C ASN A 81 -0.48 -3.74 10.15
N GLY A 82 0.60 -3.51 10.89
CA GLY A 82 0.62 -2.58 12.02
C GLY A 82 1.37 -1.28 11.72
N PRO A 83 0.81 -0.10 12.05
CA PRO A 83 1.57 1.14 12.06
C PRO A 83 2.58 1.11 13.20
N THR A 84 3.80 1.53 12.89
CA THR A 84 4.90 1.59 13.88
C THR A 84 5.39 3.02 14.09
N HIS A 85 4.98 3.95 13.21
CA HIS A 85 5.30 5.37 13.32
C HIS A 85 6.79 5.69 13.36
N VAL A 86 7.69 4.82 12.89
CA VAL A 86 9.14 5.10 12.93
C VAL A 86 9.52 6.11 11.85
N MET A 87 10.63 6.82 12.09
CA MET A 87 11.15 7.93 11.27
C MET A 87 10.28 9.18 11.32
N THR A 88 10.51 10.13 10.40
CA THR A 88 9.91 11.48 10.43
C THR A 88 9.28 11.83 9.08
N GLY A 89 8.37 12.80 9.08
CA GLY A 89 7.73 13.32 7.87
C GLY A 89 6.52 12.50 7.42
N ASP A 90 6.01 12.86 6.25
CA ASP A 90 4.86 12.22 5.60
C ASP A 90 5.28 11.67 4.22
N PRO A 91 5.82 10.44 4.17
CA PRO A 91 6.22 9.80 2.92
C PRO A 91 5.02 9.24 2.14
N ALA A 92 3.81 9.19 2.72
CA ALA A 92 2.64 8.63 2.07
C ALA A 92 2.20 9.50 0.89
N ALA A 93 2.14 10.82 1.08
CA ALA A 93 1.79 11.76 0.02
C ALA A 93 2.67 11.66 -1.24
N PRO A 94 4.01 11.77 -1.17
CA PRO A 94 4.86 11.61 -2.36
C PRO A 94 4.82 10.20 -2.96
N THR A 95 4.60 9.17 -2.13
CA THR A 95 4.44 7.78 -2.61
C THR A 95 3.18 7.62 -3.45
N LEU A 96 2.03 8.10 -2.98
CA LEU A 96 0.77 8.06 -3.72
C LEU A 96 0.83 8.89 -5.01
N ALA A 97 1.44 10.08 -4.96
CA ALA A 97 1.67 10.89 -6.15
C ALA A 97 2.53 10.15 -7.20
N THR A 98 3.54 9.41 -6.74
CA THR A 98 4.41 8.60 -7.60
C THR A 98 3.63 7.46 -8.27
N PHE A 99 2.78 6.75 -7.53
CA PHE A 99 1.91 5.73 -8.11
C PHE A 99 0.95 6.31 -9.15
N ALA A 100 0.34 7.47 -8.88
CA ALA A 100 -0.54 8.18 -9.81
C ALA A 100 0.19 8.62 -11.09
N ALA A 101 1.37 9.21 -10.96
CA ALA A 101 2.12 9.74 -12.10
C ALA A 101 2.67 8.65 -13.04
N MET A 102 3.04 7.49 -12.50
CA MET A 102 3.68 6.42 -13.29
C MET A 102 2.75 5.28 -13.68
N GLY A 103 1.43 5.50 -13.62
CA GLY A 103 0.44 4.52 -14.09
C GLY A 103 0.33 3.26 -13.22
N GLY A 104 0.98 3.23 -12.06
CA GLY A 104 0.80 2.16 -11.06
C GLY A 104 -0.57 2.29 -10.39
N ALA A 105 -1.03 3.51 -10.11
CA ALA A 105 -2.34 3.75 -9.55
C ALA A 105 -3.41 3.81 -10.66
N GLN A 106 -3.97 2.65 -11.00
CA GLN A 106 -5.42 2.58 -10.89
C GLN A 106 -5.70 2.38 -9.39
N LEU A 107 -5.66 3.43 -8.58
CA LEU A 107 -6.36 3.38 -7.30
C LEU A 107 -7.80 3.04 -7.70
N ARG A 108 -8.21 1.80 -7.43
CA ARG A 108 -9.51 1.29 -7.86
C ARG A 108 -10.55 1.86 -6.90
N CYS A 109 -10.69 3.17 -6.95
CA CYS A 109 -11.66 3.92 -6.18
C CYS A 109 -13.04 3.55 -6.76
N PRO A 110 -14.02 3.12 -5.93
CA PRO A 110 -15.38 2.86 -6.40
C PRO A 110 -16.12 4.10 -6.92
N GLN A 111 -15.50 5.28 -6.83
CA GLN A 111 -16.09 6.54 -7.27
C GLN A 111 -15.17 7.17 -8.33
N ARG A 112 -15.61 7.05 -9.59
CA ARG A 112 -15.30 8.04 -10.61
C ARG A 112 -15.83 9.39 -10.09
N LEU A 113 -15.02 10.44 -10.27
CA LEU A 113 -15.54 11.81 -10.32
C LEU A 113 -16.59 11.92 -11.44
#